data_AF-A0A952V1H7-F1
#
_entry.id   AF-A0A952V1H7-F1
#
_cell.length_a   1.000
_cell.length_b   1.000
_cell.length_c   1.000
_cell.angle_alpha   90.00
_cell.angle_beta   90.00
_cell.angle_gamma   90.00
#
_symmetry.space_group_name_H-M   'P 1'
#
loop_
_entity.id
_entity.type
_entity.pdbx_description
1 polymer ?
#
loop_
_entity_poly.entity_id
_entity_poly.type
_entity_poly.pdbx_seq_one_letter_code
_entity_poly.pdbx_strand_id
1 'polypeptide(L)'
;MRILSLAVLLLLLEGCDSCGAKDAAPADAAPSAPTAERRPPRRSKSSNPASAFIDAATSLDIDTATRVKIERLDDGLETDDTTAAAIFKAYRLELAAMIRANEIDDAKLEPFYADVAKNARAREEKSAVVFNQLHAALTPDQRVKVATKVKADQAARETRMLRGRRPPSAQRKILLGMTRGLELDGEQLKKVDALLPPEGADAGPDLKRAHFREVADAFEKDPFDANQLLFDEKEARTTLEDQTKLVAALLPILKEKQRDKLAGIFDETVKPGAEEPH
;
A
#
# COMPACT_ATOMS: atom_id res chain seq x y z
N MET A 1 25.87 -6.94 -22.16
CA MET A 1 24.50 -6.71 -21.65
C MET A 1 24.48 -7.10 -20.18
N ARG A 2 24.64 -6.13 -19.27
CA ARG A 2 24.55 -6.32 -17.82
C ARG A 2 23.30 -5.58 -17.36
N ILE A 3 22.34 -6.31 -16.79
CA ILE A 3 21.16 -5.77 -16.13
C ILE A 3 21.40 -5.95 -14.63
N LEU A 4 21.69 -4.84 -13.97
CA LEU A 4 21.68 -4.57 -12.53
C LEU A 4 21.20 -3.09 -12.49
N SER A 5 20.32 -2.63 -11.62
CA SER A 5 20.07 -3.05 -10.25
C SER A 5 18.71 -2.55 -9.73
N LEU A 6 18.18 -3.34 -8.80
CA LEU A 6 17.37 -2.95 -7.63
C LEU A 6 18.06 -1.80 -6.87
N ALA A 7 17.32 -0.79 -6.36
CA ALA A 7 17.67 -0.09 -5.11
C ALA A 7 16.57 0.88 -4.65
N VAL A 8 16.06 0.63 -3.44
CA VAL A 8 15.54 1.67 -2.54
C VAL A 8 16.31 1.49 -1.24
N LEU A 9 17.36 2.28 -1.02
CA LEU A 9 17.75 2.77 0.31
C LEU A 9 18.82 3.90 0.21
N LEU A 10 18.55 4.98 0.97
CA LEU A 10 19.43 6.02 1.53
C LEU A 10 20.36 6.87 0.63
N LEU A 11 20.19 8.21 0.69
CA LEU A 11 21.21 9.14 1.22
C LEU A 11 20.62 10.54 1.49
N LEU A 12 21.05 11.09 2.62
CA LEU A 12 20.94 12.47 3.11
C LEU A 12 22.37 13.04 3.17
N LEU A 13 22.52 14.36 2.95
CA LEU A 13 23.68 15.25 3.23
C LEU A 13 24.93 15.03 2.34
N GLU A 14 25.73 15.99 1.85
CA GLU A 14 26.02 17.44 2.02
C GLU A 14 26.55 17.97 0.65
N GLY A 15 26.45 19.26 0.28
CA GLY A 15 27.39 20.32 0.67
C GLY A 15 27.57 21.38 -0.44
N CYS A 16 27.93 22.59 -0.02
CA CYS A 16 28.20 23.82 -0.81
C CYS A 16 29.26 23.62 -1.93
N ASP A 17 29.23 24.40 -3.02
CA ASP A 17 29.84 25.73 -3.14
C ASP A 17 29.78 26.25 -4.60
N SER A 18 30.08 27.54 -4.75
CA SER A 18 30.45 28.28 -5.98
C SER A 18 29.43 29.29 -6.56
N CYS A 19 29.68 30.52 -6.13
CA CYS A 19 29.34 31.85 -6.65
C CYS A 19 29.36 32.06 -8.17
N GLY A 20 28.61 33.07 -8.61
CA GLY A 20 28.78 33.75 -9.90
C GLY A 20 27.73 34.83 -10.16
N ALA A 21 28.04 36.07 -9.79
CA ALA A 21 27.18 37.26 -9.86
C ALA A 21 26.90 37.80 -11.29
N LYS A 22 25.79 38.53 -11.45
CA LYS A 22 25.76 39.79 -12.23
C LYS A 22 24.50 40.64 -11.95
N ASP A 23 24.76 41.92 -11.69
CA ASP A 23 23.86 43.02 -11.34
C ASP A 23 22.76 43.35 -12.35
N ALA A 24 21.61 43.81 -11.85
CA ALA A 24 20.82 44.90 -12.44
C ALA A 24 19.93 45.57 -11.36
N ALA A 25 19.87 46.90 -11.44
CA ALA A 25 19.36 47.87 -10.47
C ALA A 25 17.82 47.90 -10.30
N PRO A 26 17.27 48.65 -9.31
CA PRO A 26 15.91 48.46 -8.80
C PRO A 26 14.87 49.28 -9.58
N ALA A 27 13.68 48.70 -9.76
CA ALA A 27 12.49 49.43 -10.14
C ALA A 27 11.44 49.25 -9.03
N ASP A 28 11.01 50.39 -8.49
CA ASP A 28 9.92 50.55 -7.53
C ASP A 28 8.68 49.73 -7.94
N ALA A 29 8.31 48.76 -7.12
CA ALA A 29 7.03 48.07 -7.24
C ALA A 29 6.47 47.80 -5.85
N ALA A 30 5.23 48.28 -5.66
CA ALA A 30 4.43 48.24 -4.43
C ALA A 30 4.44 46.88 -3.72
N PRO A 31 4.23 46.84 -2.38
CA PRO A 31 4.21 45.60 -1.62
C PRO A 31 3.03 44.74 -2.05
N SER A 32 3.30 43.77 -2.92
CA SER A 32 2.41 42.65 -3.16
C SER A 32 2.47 41.77 -1.91
N ALA A 33 1.30 41.50 -1.32
CA ALA A 33 1.15 40.58 -0.21
C ALA A 33 1.90 39.26 -0.49
N PRO A 34 2.52 38.63 0.52
CA PRO A 34 3.21 37.37 0.32
C PRO A 34 2.22 36.37 -0.27
N THR A 35 2.46 36.00 -1.53
CA THR A 35 1.85 34.82 -2.13
C THR A 35 2.32 33.69 -1.25
N ALA A 36 1.43 33.14 -0.42
CA ALA A 36 1.74 31.99 0.41
C ALA A 36 2.33 30.92 -0.52
N GLU A 37 3.64 30.68 -0.41
CA GLU A 37 4.32 29.63 -1.14
C GLU A 37 3.54 28.35 -0.88
N ARG A 38 2.83 27.87 -1.91
CA ARG A 38 2.23 26.55 -1.87
C ARG A 38 3.38 25.59 -1.65
N ARG A 39 3.45 25.04 -0.43
CA ARG A 39 4.33 23.94 -0.10
C ARG A 39 4.18 22.90 -1.22
N PRO A 40 5.28 22.41 -1.84
CA PRO A 40 5.17 21.45 -2.91
C PRO A 40 4.34 20.26 -2.40
N PRO A 41 3.41 19.72 -3.21
CA PRO A 41 2.54 18.64 -2.76
C PRO A 41 3.43 17.51 -2.24
N ARG A 42 3.31 17.23 -0.93
CA ARG A 42 3.89 16.02 -0.37
C ARG A 42 3.26 14.89 -1.18
N ARG A 43 4.05 14.13 -1.93
CA ARG A 43 3.55 12.90 -2.53
C ARG A 43 3.13 12.03 -1.34
N SER A 44 1.83 11.93 -1.09
CA SER A 44 1.29 11.04 -0.06
C SER A 44 1.83 9.65 -0.38
N LYS A 45 2.78 9.20 0.46
CA LYS A 45 3.43 7.89 0.31
C LYS A 45 2.49 6.76 0.75
N SER A 46 1.38 7.09 1.40
CA SER A 46 0.43 6.13 1.94
C SER A 46 -0.62 5.75 0.89
N SER A 47 -0.87 4.45 0.74
CA SER A 47 -2.01 3.92 -0.01
C SER A 47 -3.34 4.07 0.75
N ASN A 48 -3.38 4.96 1.74
CA ASN A 48 -4.53 5.12 2.62
C ASN A 48 -5.61 5.95 1.90
N PRO A 49 -6.88 5.50 1.86
CA PRO A 49 -7.96 6.28 1.28
C PRO A 49 -8.11 7.67 1.91
N ALA A 50 -7.87 7.83 3.22
CA ALA A 50 -7.98 9.12 3.92
C ALA A 50 -7.08 10.20 3.31
N SER A 51 -5.85 9.85 2.93
CA SER A 51 -4.90 10.77 2.31
C SER A 51 -5.44 11.34 0.99
N ALA A 52 -6.18 10.55 0.21
CA ALA A 52 -6.78 11.03 -1.03
C ALA A 52 -7.87 12.09 -0.78
N PHE A 53 -8.62 11.98 0.32
CA PHE A 53 -9.62 12.98 0.70
C PHE A 53 -8.97 14.24 1.27
N ILE A 54 -7.88 14.10 2.04
CA ILE A 54 -7.07 15.24 2.50
C ILE A 54 -6.47 16.00 1.31
N ASP A 55 -5.85 15.29 0.36
CA ASP A 55 -5.30 15.86 -0.87
C ASP A 55 -6.39 16.59 -1.68
N ALA A 56 -7.59 16.01 -1.78
CA ALA A 56 -8.71 16.63 -2.46
C ALA A 56 -9.21 17.88 -1.72
N ALA A 57 -9.36 17.83 -0.40
CA ALA A 57 -9.81 18.94 0.42
C ALA A 57 -8.84 20.13 0.40
N THR A 58 -7.54 19.86 0.53
CA THR A 58 -6.51 20.90 0.44
C THR A 58 -6.43 21.50 -0.96
N SER A 59 -6.83 20.79 -2.02
CA SER A 59 -6.86 21.38 -3.37
C SER A 59 -7.99 22.40 -3.60
N LEU A 60 -8.98 22.47 -2.70
CA LEU A 60 -10.09 23.42 -2.78
C LEU A 60 -9.65 24.84 -2.44
N ASP A 61 -10.50 25.80 -2.83
CA ASP A 61 -10.40 27.19 -2.37
C ASP A 61 -10.99 27.29 -0.96
N ILE A 62 -10.12 27.08 0.04
CA ILE A 62 -10.40 27.15 1.47
C ILE A 62 -9.41 28.10 2.12
N ASP A 63 -9.83 28.70 3.24
CA ASP A 63 -8.97 29.61 3.98
C ASP A 63 -7.69 28.92 4.49
N THR A 64 -6.65 29.72 4.70
CA THR A 64 -5.32 29.22 5.06
C THR A 64 -5.33 28.50 6.40
N ALA A 65 -6.15 28.94 7.37
CA ALA A 65 -6.19 28.31 8.68
C ALA A 65 -6.84 26.91 8.62
N THR A 66 -7.94 26.76 7.88
CA THR A 66 -8.58 25.46 7.64
C THR A 66 -7.67 24.52 6.86
N ARG A 67 -7.00 25.02 5.82
CA ARG A 67 -6.02 24.24 5.05
C ARG A 67 -4.92 23.65 5.94
N VAL A 68 -4.29 24.47 6.78
CA VAL A 68 -3.22 24.02 7.69
C VAL A 68 -3.74 22.99 8.70
N LYS A 69 -4.99 23.13 9.18
CA LYS A 69 -5.62 22.12 10.05
C LYS A 69 -5.80 20.79 9.33
N ILE A 70 -6.31 20.82 8.10
CA ILE A 70 -6.52 19.61 7.28
C ILE A 70 -5.19 18.93 6.95
N GLU A 71 -4.15 19.69 6.58
CA GLU A 71 -2.83 19.12 6.29
C GLU A 71 -2.21 18.39 7.50
N ARG A 72 -2.47 18.87 8.72
CA ARG A 72 -2.02 18.20 9.96
C ARG A 72 -2.77 16.91 10.27
N LEU A 73 -3.92 16.65 9.65
CA LEU A 73 -4.63 15.39 9.84
C LEU A 73 -3.86 14.21 9.23
N ASP A 74 -2.99 14.45 8.24
CA ASP A 74 -2.15 13.41 7.61
C ASP A 74 -1.12 12.84 8.60
N ASP A 75 -0.64 13.63 9.56
CA ASP A 75 0.27 13.16 10.62
C ASP A 75 -0.43 12.10 11.50
N GLY A 76 -1.76 12.15 11.62
CA GLY A 76 -2.56 11.15 12.34
C GLY A 76 -2.71 9.81 11.60
N LEU A 77 -2.35 9.76 10.31
CA LEU A 77 -2.37 8.56 9.48
C LEU A 77 -1.04 7.81 9.49
N GLU A 78 0.01 8.35 10.11
CA GLU A 78 1.28 7.65 10.24
C GLU A 78 1.10 6.38 11.10
N THR A 79 1.41 5.24 10.51
CA THR A 79 1.34 3.94 11.17
C THR A 79 2.73 3.51 11.61
N ASP A 80 2.80 2.89 12.79
CA ASP A 80 4.00 2.15 13.16
C ASP A 80 4.10 0.90 12.27
N ASP A 81 4.93 1.02 11.24
CA ASP A 81 5.19 -0.06 10.28
C ASP A 81 6.07 -1.17 10.85
N THR A 82 6.71 -0.94 12.01
CA THR A 82 7.57 -1.95 12.64
C THR A 82 6.77 -3.12 13.20
N THR A 83 5.59 -2.85 13.77
CA THR A 83 4.70 -3.89 14.31
C THR A 83 4.20 -4.82 13.19
N ALA A 84 3.71 -4.27 12.08
CA ALA A 84 3.26 -5.07 10.95
C ALA A 84 4.41 -5.89 10.35
N ALA A 85 5.58 -5.25 10.14
CA ALA A 85 6.77 -5.93 9.62
C ALA A 85 7.19 -7.11 10.52
N ALA A 86 7.12 -6.96 11.84
CA ALA A 86 7.43 -8.03 12.80
C ALA A 86 6.45 -9.21 12.68
N ILE A 87 5.14 -8.95 12.58
CA ILE A 87 4.12 -10.00 12.40
C ILE A 87 4.39 -10.79 11.12
N PHE A 88 4.58 -10.10 9.98
CA PHE A 88 4.87 -10.75 8.70
C PHE A 88 6.18 -11.54 8.73
N LYS A 89 7.21 -11.02 9.40
CA LYS A 89 8.49 -11.71 9.57
C LYS A 89 8.31 -13.03 10.32
N ALA A 90 7.61 -13.00 11.45
CA ALA A 90 7.37 -14.18 12.28
C ALA A 90 6.52 -15.24 11.54
N TYR A 91 5.44 -14.81 10.89
CA TYR A 91 4.62 -15.66 10.05
C TYR A 91 5.44 -16.38 8.96
N ARG A 92 6.34 -15.66 8.27
CA ARG A 92 7.16 -16.25 7.20
C ARG A 92 8.18 -17.27 7.72
N LEU A 93 8.76 -17.03 8.88
CA LEU A 93 9.67 -17.98 9.53
C LEU A 93 8.94 -19.27 9.91
N GLU A 94 7.73 -19.16 10.47
CA GLU A 94 6.91 -20.31 10.80
C GLU A 94 6.53 -21.09 9.54
N LEU A 95 6.08 -20.39 8.50
CA LEU A 95 5.74 -21.00 7.21
C LEU A 95 6.96 -21.69 6.55
N ALA A 96 8.16 -21.12 6.67
CA ALA A 96 9.38 -21.74 6.19
C ALA A 96 9.69 -23.06 6.91
N ALA A 97 9.50 -23.11 8.24
CA ALA A 97 9.67 -24.34 9.01
C ALA A 97 8.67 -25.42 8.58
N MET A 98 7.40 -25.05 8.38
CA MET A 98 6.34 -25.93 7.87
C MET A 98 6.64 -26.46 6.46
N ILE A 99 7.16 -25.60 5.57
CA ILE A 99 7.56 -26.00 4.21
C ILE A 99 8.66 -27.08 4.25
N ARG A 100 9.67 -26.93 5.11
CA ARG A 100 10.73 -27.94 5.29
C ARG A 100 10.16 -29.25 5.83
N ALA A 101 9.24 -29.17 6.78
CA ALA A 101 8.53 -30.32 7.33
C ALA A 101 7.56 -30.99 6.34
N ASN A 102 7.29 -30.34 5.19
CA ASN A 102 6.30 -30.79 4.21
C ASN A 102 4.88 -30.93 4.79
N GLU A 103 4.55 -30.10 5.78
CA GLU A 103 3.28 -30.14 6.49
C GLU A 103 2.89 -28.73 6.93
N ILE A 104 1.69 -28.28 6.55
CA ILE A 104 1.11 -27.01 7.01
C ILE A 104 0.23 -27.29 8.22
N ASP A 105 0.50 -26.60 9.31
CA ASP A 105 -0.29 -26.65 10.54
C ASP A 105 -1.02 -25.31 10.72
N ASP A 106 -2.28 -25.27 10.27
CA ASP A 106 -3.11 -24.06 10.32
C ASP A 106 -3.30 -23.54 11.75
N ALA A 107 -3.26 -24.41 12.76
CA ALA A 107 -3.44 -24.01 14.16
C ALA A 107 -2.28 -23.14 14.66
N LYS A 108 -1.07 -23.34 14.12
CA LYS A 108 0.09 -22.48 14.39
C LYS A 108 0.06 -21.18 13.59
N LEU A 109 -0.68 -21.13 12.48
CA LEU A 109 -0.79 -19.92 11.65
C LEU A 109 -1.90 -18.97 12.11
N GLU A 110 -2.95 -19.50 12.74
CA GLU A 110 -4.11 -18.73 13.22
C GLU A 110 -3.74 -17.51 14.10
N PRO A 111 -2.77 -17.60 15.05
CA PRO A 111 -2.35 -16.44 15.83
C PRO A 111 -1.83 -15.28 14.96
N PHE A 112 -1.09 -15.58 13.88
CA PHE A 112 -0.60 -14.53 12.98
C PHE A 112 -1.73 -13.87 12.20
N TYR A 113 -2.75 -14.62 11.78
CA TYR A 113 -3.92 -14.06 11.12
C TYR A 113 -4.69 -13.12 12.06
N ALA A 114 -4.86 -13.52 13.32
CA ALA A 114 -5.48 -12.68 14.34
C ALA A 114 -4.68 -11.40 14.61
N ASP A 115 -3.35 -11.49 14.69
CA ASP A 115 -2.48 -10.33 14.88
C ASP A 115 -2.52 -9.35 13.70
N VAL A 116 -2.55 -9.86 12.46
CA VAL A 116 -2.74 -9.01 11.26
C VAL A 116 -4.10 -8.34 11.27
N ALA A 117 -5.18 -9.07 11.58
CA ALA A 117 -6.53 -8.50 11.68
C ALA A 117 -6.61 -7.40 12.73
N LYS A 118 -6.01 -7.63 13.91
CA LYS A 118 -5.92 -6.65 14.99
C LYS A 118 -5.12 -5.42 14.58
N ASN A 119 -3.97 -5.60 13.92
CA ASN A 119 -3.15 -4.49 13.44
C ASN A 119 -3.89 -3.67 12.37
N ALA A 120 -4.55 -4.34 11.41
CA ALA A 120 -5.35 -3.69 10.39
C ALA A 120 -6.51 -2.88 11.01
N ARG A 121 -7.23 -3.44 11.98
CA ARG A 121 -8.29 -2.73 12.70
C ARG A 121 -7.78 -1.46 13.38
N ALA A 122 -6.66 -1.55 14.10
CA ALA A 122 -6.06 -0.40 14.77
C ALA A 122 -5.63 0.70 13.77
N ARG A 123 -5.24 0.33 12.55
CA ARG A 123 -4.94 1.29 11.47
C ARG A 123 -6.22 1.93 10.95
N GLU A 124 -7.28 1.15 10.71
CA GLU A 124 -8.55 1.68 10.24
C GLU A 124 -9.25 2.57 11.28
N GLU A 125 -9.15 2.27 12.57
CA GLU A 125 -9.66 3.15 13.64
C GLU A 125 -8.99 4.53 13.61
N LYS A 126 -7.67 4.60 13.38
CA LYS A 126 -6.96 5.87 13.18
C LYS A 126 -7.42 6.60 11.92
N SER A 127 -7.55 5.86 10.80
CA SER A 127 -8.09 6.40 9.56
C SER A 127 -9.50 6.97 9.77
N ALA A 128 -10.37 6.26 10.48
CA ALA A 128 -11.74 6.67 10.75
C ALA A 128 -11.81 7.97 11.58
N VAL A 129 -10.96 8.10 12.60
CA VAL A 129 -10.83 9.35 13.38
C VAL A 129 -10.45 10.51 12.46
N VAL A 130 -9.44 10.32 11.60
CA VAL A 130 -9.00 11.35 10.65
C VAL A 130 -10.09 11.70 9.65
N PHE A 131 -10.80 10.71 9.11
CA PHE A 131 -11.93 10.92 8.18
C PHE A 131 -13.06 11.72 8.82
N ASN A 132 -13.45 11.37 10.05
CA ASN A 132 -14.49 12.08 10.78
C ASN A 132 -14.06 13.53 11.11
N GLN A 133 -12.80 13.74 11.47
CA GLN A 133 -12.24 15.08 11.68
C GLN A 133 -12.22 15.91 10.40
N LEU A 134 -11.84 15.30 9.27
CA LEU A 134 -11.84 15.94 7.96
C LEU A 134 -13.27 16.35 7.56
N HIS A 135 -14.24 15.44 7.71
CA HIS A 135 -15.64 15.72 7.40
C HIS A 135 -16.18 16.88 8.24
N ALA A 136 -15.93 16.86 9.56
CA ALA A 136 -16.33 17.91 10.48
C ALA A 136 -15.69 19.28 10.18
N ALA A 137 -14.46 19.31 9.65
CA ALA A 137 -13.76 20.53 9.30
C ALA A 137 -14.28 21.21 8.01
N LEU A 138 -15.03 20.48 7.19
CA LEU A 138 -15.55 20.95 5.91
C LEU A 138 -17.04 21.34 6.02
N THR A 139 -17.43 22.37 5.27
CA THR A 139 -18.85 22.70 5.08
C THR A 139 -19.55 21.66 4.20
N PRO A 140 -20.89 21.55 4.23
CA PRO A 140 -21.62 20.64 3.35
C PRO A 140 -21.24 20.78 1.87
N ASP A 141 -21.17 22.02 1.36
CA ASP A 141 -20.77 22.28 -0.03
C ASP A 141 -19.33 21.85 -0.34
N GLN A 142 -18.42 21.97 0.63
CA GLN A 142 -17.04 21.53 0.48
C GLN A 142 -16.94 20.00 0.46
N ARG A 143 -17.72 19.29 1.30
CA ARG A 143 -17.75 17.82 1.32
C ARG A 143 -18.16 17.24 -0.04
N VAL A 144 -19.18 17.82 -0.66
CA VAL A 144 -19.63 17.45 -2.01
C VAL A 144 -18.52 17.66 -3.05
N LYS A 145 -17.82 18.80 -2.99
CA LYS A 145 -16.68 19.08 -3.89
C LYS A 145 -15.53 18.09 -3.69
N VAL A 146 -15.20 17.74 -2.45
CA VAL A 146 -14.17 16.75 -2.13
C VAL A 146 -14.54 15.39 -2.70
N ALA A 147 -15.72 14.87 -2.39
CA ALA A 147 -16.15 13.56 -2.87
C ALA A 147 -16.20 13.48 -4.40
N THR A 148 -16.72 14.53 -5.06
CA THR A 148 -16.73 14.65 -6.52
C THR A 148 -15.30 14.59 -7.09
N LYS A 149 -14.37 15.35 -6.51
CA LYS A 149 -12.99 15.36 -6.95
C LYS A 149 -12.32 14.00 -6.74
N VAL A 150 -12.52 13.38 -5.59
CA VAL A 150 -11.99 12.06 -5.25
C VAL A 150 -12.46 11.00 -6.26
N LYS A 151 -13.75 10.99 -6.60
CA LYS A 151 -14.32 10.11 -7.64
C LYS A 151 -13.68 10.35 -9.01
N ALA A 152 -13.49 11.62 -9.39
CA ALA A 152 -12.86 11.98 -10.65
C ALA A 152 -11.38 11.54 -10.72
N ASP A 153 -10.61 11.79 -9.65
CA ASP A 153 -9.21 11.36 -9.54
C ASP A 153 -9.11 9.83 -9.63
N GLN A 154 -10.02 9.10 -8.97
CA GLN A 154 -10.08 7.65 -9.04
C GLN A 154 -10.40 7.15 -10.46
N ALA A 155 -11.39 7.72 -11.14
CA ALA A 155 -11.71 7.39 -12.53
C ALA A 155 -10.54 7.69 -13.49
N ALA A 156 -9.80 8.77 -13.26
CA ALA A 156 -8.60 9.11 -14.02
C ALA A 156 -7.46 8.09 -13.79
N ARG A 157 -7.28 7.64 -12.54
CA ARG A 157 -6.34 6.56 -12.19
C ARG A 157 -6.74 5.26 -12.91
N GLU A 158 -8.01 4.87 -12.87
CA GLU A 158 -8.54 3.69 -13.56
C GLU A 158 -8.28 3.74 -15.06
N THR A 159 -8.58 4.87 -15.70
CA THR A 159 -8.33 5.08 -17.14
C THR A 159 -6.84 4.93 -17.47
N ARG A 160 -5.95 5.45 -16.62
CA ARG A 160 -4.50 5.30 -16.79
C ARG A 160 -4.05 3.84 -16.65
N MET A 161 -4.63 3.09 -15.72
CA MET A 161 -4.32 1.66 -15.52
C MET A 161 -4.81 0.80 -16.69
N LEU A 162 -5.98 1.10 -17.26
CA LEU A 162 -6.55 0.38 -18.41
C LEU A 162 -5.81 0.63 -19.73
N ARG A 163 -5.09 1.75 -19.86
CA ARG A 163 -4.21 2.02 -21.01
C ARG A 163 -2.93 1.18 -21.00
N GLY A 164 -2.64 0.48 -19.91
CA GLY A 164 -1.55 -0.49 -19.81
C GLY A 164 -2.03 -1.94 -19.95
N ARG A 165 -1.10 -2.88 -20.15
CA ARG A 165 -1.41 -4.32 -20.09
C ARG A 165 -1.96 -4.64 -18.71
N ARG A 166 -3.14 -5.28 -18.63
CA ARG A 166 -3.79 -5.63 -17.36
C ARG A 166 -2.78 -6.39 -16.48
N PRO A 167 -2.51 -5.92 -15.24
CA PRO A 167 -1.52 -6.56 -14.40
C PRO A 167 -1.97 -8.00 -14.07
N PRO A 168 -1.04 -8.95 -13.90
CA PRO A 168 -1.39 -10.28 -13.42
C PRO A 168 -2.05 -10.20 -12.04
N SER A 169 -2.95 -11.13 -11.74
CA SER A 169 -3.62 -11.21 -10.44
C SER A 169 -2.62 -11.30 -9.28
N ALA A 170 -3.02 -10.85 -8.10
CA ALA A 170 -2.17 -10.92 -6.91
C ALA A 170 -1.68 -12.35 -6.64
N GLN A 171 -2.60 -13.32 -6.66
CA GLN A 171 -2.29 -14.75 -6.49
C GLN A 171 -1.31 -15.27 -7.55
N ARG A 172 -1.47 -14.86 -8.83
CA ARG A 172 -0.50 -15.23 -9.88
C ARG A 172 0.89 -14.66 -9.61
N LYS A 173 0.99 -13.41 -9.19
CA LYS A 173 2.28 -12.79 -8.84
C LYS A 173 2.96 -13.52 -7.69
N ILE A 174 2.19 -13.86 -6.65
CA ILE A 174 2.68 -14.59 -5.48
C ILE A 174 3.19 -15.98 -5.91
N LEU A 175 2.38 -16.74 -6.66
CA LEU A 175 2.75 -18.08 -7.10
C LEU A 175 4.01 -18.08 -7.99
N LEU A 176 4.07 -17.15 -8.96
CA LEU A 176 5.24 -16.98 -9.81
C LEU A 176 6.48 -16.56 -9.02
N GLY A 177 6.30 -15.74 -7.97
CA GLY A 177 7.37 -15.36 -7.05
C GLY A 177 7.93 -16.56 -6.27
N MET A 178 7.06 -17.41 -5.71
CA MET A 178 7.43 -18.61 -4.96
C MET A 178 8.13 -19.66 -5.82
N THR A 179 7.66 -19.84 -7.06
CA THR A 179 8.17 -20.89 -7.95
C THR A 179 9.41 -20.45 -8.74
N ARG A 180 9.75 -19.16 -8.68
CA ARG A 180 10.91 -18.60 -9.36
C ARG A 180 12.19 -19.25 -8.85
N GLY A 181 12.90 -19.93 -9.75
CA GLY A 181 14.18 -20.56 -9.44
C GLY A 181 14.07 -21.89 -8.72
N LEU A 182 12.89 -22.50 -8.55
CA LEU A 182 12.76 -23.84 -7.97
C LEU A 182 13.15 -24.98 -8.94
N GLU A 183 13.55 -24.67 -10.18
CA GLU A 183 13.96 -25.65 -11.19
C GLU A 183 12.92 -26.78 -11.34
N LEU A 184 11.67 -26.38 -11.57
CA LEU A 184 10.55 -27.30 -11.74
C LEU A 184 10.69 -28.08 -13.04
N ASP A 185 10.45 -29.38 -13.00
CA ASP A 185 10.38 -30.20 -14.21
C ASP A 185 9.07 -29.99 -14.99
N GLY A 186 8.99 -30.56 -16.20
CA GLY A 186 7.85 -30.36 -17.09
C GLY A 186 6.51 -30.86 -16.54
N GLU A 187 6.51 -31.85 -15.65
CA GLU A 187 5.28 -32.33 -15.00
C GLU A 187 4.89 -31.42 -13.83
N GLN A 188 5.86 -30.98 -13.05
CA GLN A 188 5.66 -30.03 -11.96
C GLN A 188 5.14 -28.68 -12.47
N LEU A 189 5.71 -28.16 -13.56
CA LEU A 189 5.25 -26.92 -14.20
C LEU A 189 3.78 -27.00 -14.60
N LYS A 190 3.35 -28.10 -15.23
CA LYS A 190 1.94 -28.30 -15.60
C LYS A 190 1.01 -28.29 -14.40
N LYS A 191 1.42 -28.89 -13.27
CA LYS A 191 0.64 -28.88 -12.02
C LYS A 191 0.59 -27.49 -11.40
N VAL A 192 1.69 -26.74 -11.41
CA VAL A 192 1.74 -25.35 -10.94
C VAL A 192 0.87 -24.45 -11.82
N ASP A 193 0.93 -24.60 -13.14
CA ASP A 193 0.09 -23.83 -14.07
C ASP A 193 -1.40 -24.11 -13.86
N ALA A 194 -1.76 -25.34 -13.47
CA ALA A 194 -3.15 -25.68 -13.12
C ALA A 194 -3.62 -25.03 -11.80
N LEU A 195 -2.71 -24.55 -10.94
CA LEU A 195 -3.04 -23.79 -9.73
C LEU A 195 -3.24 -22.29 -10.01
N LEU A 196 -2.87 -21.80 -11.20
CA LEU A 196 -3.04 -20.39 -11.53
C LEU A 196 -4.53 -20.06 -11.69
N PRO A 197 -5.02 -18.98 -11.06
CA PRO A 197 -6.36 -18.50 -11.34
C PRO A 197 -6.48 -18.08 -12.81
N PRO A 198 -7.68 -18.20 -13.41
CA PRO A 198 -7.89 -17.81 -14.80
C PRO A 198 -7.49 -16.34 -15.02
N GLU A 199 -6.97 -16.01 -16.21
CA GLU A 199 -6.59 -14.63 -16.52
C GLU A 199 -7.80 -13.70 -16.36
N GLY A 200 -7.66 -12.71 -15.48
CA GLY A 200 -8.70 -11.74 -15.21
C GLY A 200 -9.71 -12.12 -14.11
N ALA A 201 -9.51 -13.22 -13.39
CA ALA A 201 -10.37 -13.64 -12.27
C ALA A 201 -10.25 -12.77 -11.00
N ASP A 202 -9.38 -11.77 -11.00
CA ASP A 202 -9.17 -10.90 -9.84
C ASP A 202 -10.29 -9.86 -9.73
N ALA A 203 -11.31 -10.18 -8.92
CA ALA A 203 -12.38 -9.25 -8.53
C ALA A 203 -11.94 -8.27 -7.42
N GLY A 204 -10.77 -8.48 -6.79
CA GLY A 204 -10.28 -7.65 -5.69
C GLY A 204 -10.17 -6.15 -6.03
N PRO A 205 -9.62 -5.77 -7.21
CA PRO A 205 -9.62 -4.39 -7.66
C PRO A 205 -11.03 -3.81 -7.86
N ASP A 206 -12.01 -4.61 -8.30
CA ASP A 206 -13.40 -4.15 -8.48
C ASP A 206 -14.09 -3.89 -7.13
N LEU A 207 -13.90 -4.77 -6.14
CA LEU A 207 -14.46 -4.61 -4.79
C LEU A 207 -13.90 -3.38 -4.07
N LYS A 208 -12.57 -3.19 -4.10
CA LYS A 208 -11.92 -2.00 -3.54
C LYS A 208 -12.41 -0.71 -4.21
N ARG A 209 -12.69 -0.76 -5.52
CA ARG A 209 -13.26 0.38 -6.26
C ARG A 209 -14.69 0.69 -5.82
N ALA A 210 -15.53 -0.33 -5.68
CA ALA A 210 -16.89 -0.16 -5.21
C ALA A 210 -16.91 0.43 -3.79
N HIS A 211 -16.10 -0.14 -2.90
CA HIS A 211 -15.96 0.33 -1.52
C HIS A 211 -15.49 1.79 -1.45
N PHE A 212 -14.48 2.17 -2.24
CA PHE A 212 -14.02 3.55 -2.28
C PHE A 212 -15.10 4.54 -2.76
N ARG A 213 -15.95 4.12 -3.71
CA ARG A 213 -17.08 4.94 -4.17
C ARG A 213 -18.15 5.07 -3.10
N GLU A 214 -18.45 3.99 -2.38
CA GLU A 214 -19.37 4.00 -1.24
C GLU A 214 -18.91 4.96 -0.15
N VAL A 215 -17.62 4.93 0.21
CA VAL A 215 -17.03 5.89 1.16
C VAL A 215 -17.18 7.33 0.65
N ALA A 216 -16.92 7.58 -0.63
CA ALA A 216 -17.09 8.90 -1.22
C ALA A 216 -18.55 9.36 -1.23
N ASP A 217 -19.51 8.48 -1.54
CA ASP A 217 -20.95 8.77 -1.50
C ASP A 217 -21.45 9.05 -0.09
N ALA A 218 -20.92 8.34 0.92
CA ALA A 218 -21.24 8.58 2.32
C ALA A 218 -20.65 9.91 2.82
N PHE A 219 -19.43 10.25 2.40
CA PHE A 219 -18.74 11.48 2.79
C PHE A 219 -19.51 12.77 2.41
N GLU A 220 -20.32 12.71 1.36
CA GLU A 220 -21.18 13.82 0.94
C GLU A 220 -22.33 14.10 1.92
N LYS A 221 -22.70 13.11 2.73
CA LYS A 221 -23.93 13.12 3.54
C LYS A 221 -23.65 13.47 4.99
N ASP A 222 -24.73 13.79 5.70
CA ASP A 222 -24.78 13.94 7.16
C ASP A 222 -25.92 13.05 7.69
N PRO A 223 -25.71 12.23 8.74
CA PRO A 223 -24.44 12.00 9.45
C PRO A 223 -23.42 11.20 8.63
N PHE A 224 -22.14 11.37 8.94
CA PHE A 224 -21.04 10.56 8.43
C PHE A 224 -20.29 9.88 9.58
N ASP A 225 -20.05 8.57 9.46
CA ASP A 225 -19.30 7.78 10.42
C ASP A 225 -18.38 6.80 9.69
N ALA A 226 -17.10 7.14 9.61
CA ALA A 226 -16.10 6.33 8.94
C ALA A 226 -15.87 4.95 9.58
N ASN A 227 -16.22 4.75 10.86
CA ASN A 227 -16.04 3.46 11.54
C ASN A 227 -16.91 2.36 10.93
N GLN A 228 -18.02 2.72 10.26
CA GLN A 228 -18.94 1.78 9.63
C GLN A 228 -18.51 1.40 8.21
N LEU A 229 -17.50 2.06 7.66
CA LEU A 229 -17.23 2.07 6.23
C LEU A 229 -15.80 1.69 5.84
N LEU A 230 -14.89 1.40 6.77
CA LEU A 230 -13.46 1.25 6.41
C LEU A 230 -12.86 -0.14 6.68
N PHE A 231 -13.45 -0.95 7.55
CA PHE A 231 -12.81 -2.19 7.99
C PHE A 231 -13.60 -3.46 7.65
N ASP A 232 -12.98 -4.31 6.83
CA ASP A 232 -13.36 -5.72 6.65
C ASP A 232 -12.25 -6.62 7.23
N GLU A 233 -12.55 -7.26 8.36
CA GLU A 233 -11.62 -8.17 9.04
C GLU A 233 -11.20 -9.36 8.18
N LYS A 234 -12.14 -9.86 7.36
CA LYS A 234 -11.87 -11.00 6.48
C LYS A 234 -10.90 -10.58 5.38
N GLU A 235 -11.07 -9.39 4.82
CA GLU A 235 -10.14 -8.88 3.81
C GLU A 235 -8.73 -8.71 4.37
N ALA A 236 -8.60 -8.23 5.62
CA ALA A 236 -7.31 -8.06 6.28
C ALA A 236 -6.51 -9.38 6.40
N ARG A 237 -7.19 -10.50 6.62
CA ARG A 237 -6.58 -11.83 6.75
C ARG A 237 -6.33 -12.54 5.42
N THR A 238 -7.19 -12.28 4.43
CA THR A 238 -7.27 -13.05 3.17
C THR A 238 -5.92 -13.18 2.47
N THR A 239 -5.08 -12.14 2.49
CA THR A 239 -3.79 -12.18 1.78
C THR A 239 -2.84 -13.25 2.34
N LEU A 240 -2.76 -13.41 3.66
CA LEU A 240 -1.90 -14.43 4.27
C LEU A 240 -2.52 -15.81 4.10
N GLU A 241 -3.83 -15.93 4.32
CA GLU A 241 -4.54 -17.21 4.16
C GLU A 241 -4.42 -17.75 2.74
N ASP A 242 -4.56 -16.91 1.71
CA ASP A 242 -4.36 -17.29 0.32
C ASP A 242 -2.92 -17.70 0.05
N GLN A 243 -1.94 -17.01 0.66
CA GLN A 243 -0.54 -17.38 0.56
C GLN A 243 -0.29 -18.78 1.16
N THR A 244 -0.83 -19.07 2.34
CA THR A 244 -0.75 -20.38 2.99
C THR A 244 -1.39 -21.46 2.13
N LYS A 245 -2.59 -21.23 1.60
CA LYS A 245 -3.30 -22.18 0.72
C LYS A 245 -2.50 -22.49 -0.53
N LEU A 246 -1.87 -21.48 -1.15
CA LEU A 246 -1.00 -21.69 -2.32
C LEU A 246 0.23 -22.52 -1.95
N VAL A 247 0.86 -22.26 -0.80
CA VAL A 247 2.01 -23.06 -0.34
C VAL A 247 1.57 -24.50 -0.06
N ALA A 248 0.46 -24.72 0.64
CA ALA A 248 -0.09 -26.04 0.91
C ALA A 248 -0.34 -26.84 -0.39
N ALA A 249 -0.86 -26.18 -1.43
CA ALA A 249 -1.08 -26.79 -2.74
C ALA A 249 0.23 -27.08 -3.50
N LEU A 250 1.31 -26.32 -3.24
CA LEU A 250 2.62 -26.54 -3.83
C LEU A 250 3.40 -27.70 -3.20
N LEU A 251 3.32 -27.88 -1.89
CA LEU A 251 4.09 -28.91 -1.16
C LEU A 251 4.05 -30.31 -1.80
N PRO A 252 2.89 -30.88 -2.18
CA PRO A 252 2.84 -32.22 -2.78
C PRO A 252 3.43 -32.27 -4.20
N ILE A 253 3.66 -31.13 -4.85
CA ILE A 253 4.28 -31.03 -6.18
C ILE A 253 5.81 -30.99 -6.05
N LEU A 254 6.33 -30.42 -4.97
CA LEU A 254 7.75 -30.12 -4.80
C LEU A 254 8.54 -31.31 -4.23
N LYS A 255 9.74 -31.52 -4.78
CA LYS A 255 10.77 -32.41 -4.23
C LYS A 255 11.42 -31.77 -3.01
N GLU A 256 12.04 -32.58 -2.16
CA GLU A 256 12.69 -32.12 -0.91
C GLU A 256 13.62 -30.92 -1.12
N LYS A 257 14.59 -31.03 -2.05
CA LYS A 257 15.50 -29.92 -2.38
C LYS A 257 14.79 -28.64 -2.83
N GLN A 258 13.62 -28.76 -3.47
CA GLN A 258 12.83 -27.61 -3.92
C GLN A 258 12.05 -26.99 -2.76
N ARG A 259 11.58 -27.80 -1.81
CA ARG A 259 10.98 -27.32 -0.56
C ARG A 259 11.99 -26.56 0.29
N ASP A 260 13.22 -27.06 0.41
CA ASP A 260 14.29 -26.35 1.13
C ASP A 260 14.59 -24.99 0.50
N LYS A 261 14.64 -24.93 -0.84
CA LYS A 261 14.84 -23.67 -1.58
C LYS A 261 13.66 -22.72 -1.40
N LEU A 262 12.43 -23.24 -1.44
CA LEU A 262 11.23 -22.44 -1.18
C LEU A 262 11.25 -21.89 0.25
N ALA A 263 11.53 -22.70 1.25
CA ALA A 263 11.68 -22.26 2.64
C ALA A 263 12.78 -21.18 2.77
N GLY A 264 13.88 -21.33 2.03
CA GLY A 264 14.92 -20.32 1.91
C GLY A 264 14.40 -18.96 1.39
N ILE A 265 13.46 -18.93 0.44
CA ILE A 265 12.84 -17.68 -0.03
C ILE A 265 12.02 -17.00 1.08
N PHE A 266 11.41 -17.79 1.98
CA PHE A 266 10.67 -17.27 3.13
C PHE A 266 11.61 -16.78 4.23
N ASP A 267 12.78 -17.41 4.41
CA ASP A 267 13.81 -17.00 5.36
C ASP A 267 14.68 -15.84 4.87
N GLU A 268 15.09 -15.77 3.60
CA GLU A 268 16.05 -14.76 3.12
C GLU A 268 15.47 -13.35 3.13
N THR A 269 14.17 -13.23 2.92
CA THR A 269 13.44 -11.98 3.06
C THR A 269 13.32 -11.48 4.50
N VAL A 270 13.85 -12.23 5.47
CA VAL A 270 13.96 -11.88 6.90
C VAL A 270 15.31 -11.19 7.20
N LYS A 271 16.31 -11.27 6.31
CA LYS A 271 17.59 -10.57 6.49
C LYS A 271 17.37 -9.05 6.35
N PRO A 272 17.56 -8.25 7.41
CA PRO A 272 17.70 -6.81 7.27
C PRO A 272 19.08 -6.54 6.68
N GLY A 273 19.13 -5.96 5.48
CA GLY A 273 20.37 -5.44 4.88
C GLY A 273 21.46 -6.49 4.65
N ALA A 274 21.45 -7.14 3.48
CA ALA A 274 22.72 -7.60 2.93
C ALA A 274 23.51 -6.35 2.53
N GLU A 275 24.58 -6.10 3.27
CA GLU A 275 25.61 -5.09 3.03
C GLU A 275 25.93 -5.00 1.53
N GLU A 276 25.72 -3.82 0.93
CA GLU A 276 26.27 -3.53 -0.39
C GLU A 276 27.79 -3.37 -0.23
N PRO A 277 28.63 -4.14 -0.96
CA PRO A 277 30.06 -3.90 -0.99
C PRO A 277 30.33 -2.57 -1.69
N HIS A 278 31.16 -1.76 -1.02
CA HIS A 278 31.64 -0.43 -1.37
C HIS A 278 31.90 -0.16 -2.86
#